data_AF-A0A4Y2DL30-F1
#
_entry.id   AF-A0A4Y2DL30-F1
#
_cell.length_a   1.000
_cell.length_b   1.000
_cell.length_c   1.000
_cell.angle_alpha   90.00
_cell.angle_beta   90.00
_cell.angle_gamma   90.00
#
_symmetry.space_group_name_H-M   'P 1'
#
loop_
_entity.id
_entity.type
_entity.pdbx_description
1 polymer ?
#
loop_
_entity_poly.entity_id
_entity_poly.type
_entity_poly.pdbx_seq_one_letter_code
_entity_poly.pdbx_strand_id
1 'polypeptide(L)'
;MKTLCIFLVLVVAVAAFPPFISPRDCPGNKEFGSFGDCPPSCLKNPPKFCTARLNYGCKCKKGFVLTKYKDYNSDCVKPEDCPQ
;
A
#
# COMPACT_ATOMS: atom_id res chain seq x y z
N MET A 1 -29.46 -22.92 26.86
CA MET A 1 -29.45 -23.20 25.40
C MET A 1 -29.64 -21.93 24.56
N LYS A 2 -30.68 -21.12 24.77
CA LYS A 2 -30.90 -19.84 24.06
C LYS A 2 -29.71 -18.86 24.11
N THR A 3 -29.08 -18.71 25.28
CA THR A 3 -27.93 -17.82 25.46
C THR A 3 -26.71 -18.29 24.65
N LEU A 4 -26.49 -19.61 24.55
CA LEU A 4 -25.41 -20.20 23.76
C LEU A 4 -25.62 -19.95 22.27
N CYS A 5 -26.87 -20.07 21.79
CA CYS A 5 -27.22 -19.75 20.40
C CYS A 5 -26.99 -18.27 20.09
N ILE A 6 -27.34 -17.36 21.00
CA ILE A 6 -27.12 -15.91 20.82
C ILE A 6 -25.63 -15.59 20.73
N PHE A 7 -24.80 -16.16 21.62
CA PHE A 7 -23.35 -15.98 21.58
C PHE A 7 -22.75 -16.52 20.27
N LEU A 8 -23.18 -17.69 19.81
CA LEU A 8 -22.74 -18.26 18.54
C LEU A 8 -23.10 -17.36 17.34
N VAL A 9 -24.32 -16.83 17.31
CA VAL A 9 -24.77 -15.90 16.25
C VAL A 9 -23.97 -14.61 16.25
N LEU A 10 -23.64 -14.05 17.42
CA LEU A 10 -22.83 -12.84 17.53
C LEU A 10 -21.38 -13.05 17.07
N VAL A 11 -20.77 -14.18 17.39
CA VAL A 11 -19.41 -14.51 16.94
C VAL A 11 -19.34 -14.69 15.42
N VAL A 12 -20.32 -15.37 14.83
CA VAL A 12 -20.41 -15.53 13.37
C VAL A 12 -20.64 -14.19 12.66
N ALA A 13 -21.45 -13.31 13.24
CA ALA A 13 -21.67 -11.98 12.68
C ALA A 13 -20.37 -11.17 12.62
N VAL A 14 -19.60 -11.10 13.72
CA VAL A 14 -18.33 -10.33 13.76
C VAL A 14 -17.30 -10.87 12.77
N ALA A 15 -17.20 -12.19 12.59
CA ALA A 15 -16.27 -12.79 11.63
C ALA A 15 -16.67 -12.57 10.16
N ALA A 16 -17.94 -12.32 9.87
CA ALA A 16 -18.45 -12.13 8.52
C ALA A 16 -18.33 -10.68 8.00
N PHE A 17 -18.01 -9.71 8.86
CA PHE A 17 -17.75 -8.34 8.42
C PHE A 17 -16.27 -8.19 8.07
N PRO A 18 -15.89 -8.07 6.78
CA PRO A 18 -14.53 -7.73 6.44
C PRO A 18 -14.17 -6.38 7.09
N PRO A 19 -12.95 -6.20 7.60
CA PRO A 19 -12.53 -4.90 8.10
C PRO A 19 -12.73 -3.87 6.99
N PHE A 20 -13.43 -2.78 7.29
CA PHE A 20 -13.55 -1.64 6.40
C PHE A 20 -12.15 -1.01 6.27
N ILE A 21 -11.37 -1.45 5.28
CA ILE A 21 -10.12 -0.80 4.90
C ILE A 21 -10.52 0.53 4.26
N SER A 22 -10.22 1.64 4.92
CA SER A 22 -10.51 2.95 4.32
C SER A 22 -9.69 3.08 3.03
N PRO A 23 -10.19 3.75 1.98
CA PRO A 23 -9.39 4.01 0.77
C PRO A 23 -8.07 4.76 1.03
N ARG A 24 -7.91 5.30 2.24
CA ARG A 24 -6.72 6.01 2.74
C ARG A 24 -5.77 5.15 3.58
N ASP A 25 -6.16 3.93 3.94
CA ASP A 25 -5.33 3.02 4.73
C ASP A 25 -4.33 2.32 3.81
N CYS A 26 -3.09 2.83 3.84
CA CYS A 26 -1.99 2.31 3.04
C CYS A 26 -1.10 1.37 3.86
N PRO A 27 -0.74 0.19 3.33
CA PRO A 27 0.07 -0.77 4.06
C PRO A 27 1.55 -0.35 4.16
N GLY A 28 2.19 -0.69 5.27
CA GLY A 28 3.65 -0.58 5.46
C GLY A 28 4.20 0.85 5.34
N ASN A 29 5.23 1.02 4.52
CA ASN A 29 5.91 2.31 4.28
C ASN A 29 5.24 3.15 3.19
N LYS A 30 3.92 2.99 3.00
CA LYS A 30 3.12 3.76 2.05
C LYS A 30 2.20 4.76 2.74
N GLU A 31 1.84 5.81 2.03
CA GLU A 31 0.88 6.85 2.42
C GLU A 31 -0.05 7.19 1.25
N PHE A 32 -1.27 7.62 1.54
CA PHE A 32 -2.23 8.00 0.50
C PHE A 32 -1.85 9.35 -0.11
N GLY A 33 -1.69 9.42 -1.42
CA GLY A 33 -1.30 10.65 -2.12
C GLY A 33 -1.14 10.49 -3.63
N SER A 34 -0.75 11.59 -4.29
CA SER A 34 -0.37 11.56 -5.71
C SER A 34 1.04 10.99 -5.87
N PHE A 35 1.24 10.11 -6.86
CA PHE A 35 2.51 9.46 -7.14
C PHE A 35 3.57 10.39 -7.77
N GLY A 36 3.16 11.55 -8.32
CA GLY A 36 4.02 12.41 -9.13
C GLY A 36 4.37 11.79 -10.49
N ASP A 37 5.27 12.44 -11.25
CA ASP A 37 5.66 11.97 -12.58
C ASP A 37 6.66 10.81 -12.55
N CYS A 38 7.72 10.93 -11.73
CA CYS A 38 8.76 9.91 -11.57
C CYS A 38 8.87 9.50 -10.10
N PRO A 39 8.22 8.42 -9.65
CA PRO A 39 8.43 7.92 -8.31
C PRO A 39 9.88 7.42 -8.15
N PRO A 40 10.55 7.71 -7.03
CA PRO A 40 11.87 7.16 -6.76
C PRO A 40 11.79 5.64 -6.58
N SER A 41 12.78 4.93 -7.10
CA SER A 41 12.87 3.47 -7.02
C SER A 41 14.32 3.01 -6.89
N CYS A 42 14.52 1.71 -6.65
CA CYS A 42 15.84 1.06 -6.64
C CYS A 42 16.52 0.97 -8.02
N LEU A 43 15.91 1.51 -9.07
CA LEU A 43 16.49 1.50 -10.41
C LEU A 43 17.64 2.52 -10.46
N LYS A 44 18.88 2.04 -10.65
CA LYS A 44 20.08 2.89 -10.70
C LYS A 44 20.08 3.93 -11.83
N ASN A 45 19.47 3.60 -12.97
CA ASN A 45 19.41 4.47 -14.15
C ASN A 45 17.96 4.62 -14.63
N PRO A 46 17.12 5.43 -13.94
CA PRO A 46 15.76 5.67 -14.37
C PRO A 46 15.75 6.50 -15.67
N PRO A 47 14.77 6.27 -16.56
CA PRO A 47 14.64 7.07 -17.77
C PRO A 47 14.38 8.55 -17.40
N LYS A 48 14.96 9.46 -18.18
CA LYS A 48 14.81 10.93 -17.98
C LYS A 48 13.37 11.42 -18.14
N PHE A 49 12.57 10.69 -18.91
CA PHE A 49 11.18 11.00 -19.16
C PHE A 49 10.30 9.89 -18.57
N CYS A 50 9.50 10.25 -17.58
CA CYS A 50 8.41 9.42 -17.14
C CYS A 50 7.15 9.81 -17.88
N THR A 51 6.34 8.82 -18.25
CA THR A 51 4.97 9.07 -18.67
C THR A 51 4.23 9.60 -17.46
N ALA A 52 3.79 10.86 -17.53
CA ALA A 52 2.99 11.48 -16.50
C ALA A 52 1.78 10.58 -16.21
N ARG A 53 1.76 9.98 -15.03
CA ARG A 53 0.60 9.25 -14.53
C ARG A 53 -0.02 10.15 -13.49
N LEU A 54 -1.08 10.85 -13.85
CA LEU A 54 -1.96 11.54 -12.90
C LEU A 54 -2.71 10.47 -12.09
N ASN A 55 -1.98 9.76 -11.23
CA ASN A 55 -2.48 8.68 -10.41
C ASN A 55 -2.42 9.07 -8.93
N TYR A 56 -3.47 8.68 -8.21
CA TYR A 56 -3.62 8.85 -6.77
C TYR A 56 -3.75 7.47 -6.12
N GLY A 57 -3.14 7.27 -4.95
CA GLY A 57 -3.17 5.99 -4.25
C GLY A 57 -2.08 5.90 -3.19
N CYS A 58 -1.69 4.67 -2.84
CA CYS A 58 -0.66 4.43 -1.83
C CYS A 58 0.76 4.58 -2.41
N LYS A 59 1.34 5.77 -2.27
CA LYS A 59 2.73 6.07 -2.65
C LYS A 59 3.69 5.76 -1.52
N CYS A 60 4.98 5.62 -1.82
CA CYS A 60 5.98 5.51 -0.75
C CYS A 60 6.04 6.79 0.09
N LYS A 61 6.17 6.62 1.41
CA LYS A 61 6.45 7.72 2.34
C LYS A 61 7.76 8.40 1.95
N LYS A 62 7.91 9.67 2.35
CA LYS A 62 9.16 10.42 2.15
C LYS A 62 10.35 9.65 2.72
N GLY A 63 11.41 9.51 1.91
CA GLY A 63 12.62 8.77 2.28
C GLY A 63 12.59 7.28 1.93
N PHE A 64 11.47 6.75 1.43
CA PHE A 64 11.36 5.38 0.92
C PHE A 64 11.24 5.37 -0.60
N VAL A 65 11.67 4.27 -1.22
CA VAL A 65 11.70 4.07 -2.66
C VAL A 65 11.02 2.76 -3.06
N LEU A 66 10.43 2.73 -4.25
CA LEU A 66 9.86 1.50 -4.79
C LEU A 66 10.97 0.48 -5.07
N THR A 67 10.77 -0.76 -4.64
CA THR A 67 11.67 -1.86 -5.02
C THR A 67 11.69 -2.10 -6.53
N LYS A 68 10.54 -1.94 -7.21
CA LYS A 68 10.42 -2.09 -8.66
C LYS A 68 10.00 -0.78 -9.32
N TYR A 69 10.71 -0.39 -10.38
CA TYR A 69 10.40 0.83 -11.12
C TYR A 69 8.99 0.79 -11.74
N LYS A 70 8.21 1.88 -11.54
CA LYS A 70 6.81 2.03 -11.99
C LYS A 70 5.80 1.01 -11.47
N ASP A 71 6.17 0.14 -10.53
CA ASP A 71 5.23 -0.74 -9.84
C ASP A 71 4.83 -0.13 -8.50
N TYR A 72 3.73 0.62 -8.49
CA TYR A 72 3.22 1.30 -7.30
C TYR A 72 2.70 0.35 -6.21
N ASN A 73 2.50 -0.93 -6.53
CA ASN A 73 2.13 -1.95 -5.56
C ASN A 73 3.36 -2.60 -4.91
N SER A 74 4.55 -2.45 -5.50
CA SER A 74 5.79 -2.98 -4.94
C SER A 74 6.12 -2.37 -3.58
N ASP A 75 6.90 -3.09 -2.79
CA ASP A 75 7.28 -2.64 -1.45
C ASP A 75 8.10 -1.35 -1.49
N CYS A 76 7.94 -0.57 -0.42
CA CYS A 76 8.68 0.65 -0.19
C CYS A 76 9.78 0.40 0.86
N VAL A 77 11.02 0.45 0.41
CA VAL A 77 12.22 0.20 1.24
C VAL A 77 13.05 1.46 1.36
N LYS A 78 13.99 1.50 2.30
CA LYS A 78 14.98 2.58 2.30
C LYS A 78 15.94 2.38 1.12
N PRO A 79 16.53 3.44 0.55
CA PRO A 79 17.48 3.32 -0.55
C PRO A 79 18.65 2.37 -0.28
N GLU A 80 19.13 2.33 0.97
CA GLU A 80 20.19 1.42 1.42
C GLU A 80 19.79 -0.06 1.43
N ASP A 81 18.50 -0.36 1.48
CA ASP A 81 17.94 -1.72 1.49
C ASP A 81 17.52 -2.21 0.09
N CYS A 82 17.92 -1.47 -0.96
CA CYS A 82 17.61 -1.87 -2.33
C CYS A 82 18.27 -3.22 -2.66
N PRO A 83 17.53 -4.17 -3.25
CA PRO A 83 18.10 -5.45 -3.69
C PRO A 83 19.21 -5.18 -4.72
N GLN A 84 20.34 -5.89 -4.55
CA GLN A 84 21.51 -5.78 -5.44
C GLN A 84 21.27 -6.38 -6.82
#